data_AF-A0A1Z4UXB1-F1
#
_entry.id   AF-A0A1Z4UXB1-F1
#
_cell.length_a   1.000
_cell.length_b   1.000
_cell.length_c   1.000
_cell.angle_alpha   90.00
_cell.angle_beta   90.00
_cell.angle_gamma   90.00
#
_symmetry.space_group_name_H-M   'P 1'
#
loop_
_entity.id
_entity.type
_entity.pdbx_description
1 polymer ?
#
loop_
_entity_poly.entity_id
_entity_poly.type
_entity_poly.pdbx_seq_one_letter_code
_entity_poly.pdbx_strand_id
1 'polypeptide(L)'
;MKRILDLDDFDERAKDVSDYLCFLRDLEQGEILLSKDGAISKIDPELDKSLKATGFLLLYNLVESTMRNAIQSIFDEMSKKGVSFDQLKIEIKRIILQNVKKNVQECGVNDFVEQIENIVKDIIQSGFNRDDLFSGNVDAKEIKNIAKKYGFSSKTDVATRDGIDLLSIKKNRNDLAHGVMSFKEVGQNTSAENLVEISERVIKYLRQILENIDEYLVKQEYLDSE
;
A
#
# COMPACT_ATOMS: atom_id res chain seq x y z
N MET A 1 7.74 -1.82 23.37
CA MET A 1 8.72 -1.60 22.29
C MET A 1 8.37 -0.27 21.62
N LYS A 2 9.33 0.59 21.31
CA LYS A 2 9.06 1.91 20.71
C LYS A 2 8.79 1.71 19.22
N ARG A 3 7.56 1.95 18.75
CA ARG A 3 7.23 1.96 17.31
C ARG A 3 7.74 3.25 16.67
N ILE A 4 8.19 3.16 15.44
CA ILE A 4 8.59 4.26 14.57
C ILE A 4 7.48 4.55 13.55
N LEU A 5 6.87 3.51 12.98
CA LEU A 5 5.75 3.68 12.07
C LEU A 5 4.49 4.09 12.83
N ASP A 6 3.85 5.14 12.33
CA ASP A 6 2.48 5.49 12.68
C ASP A 6 1.52 4.55 11.94
N LEU A 7 0.69 3.83 12.69
CA LEU A 7 -0.30 2.91 12.14
C LEU A 7 -1.70 3.50 12.13
N ASP A 8 -1.91 4.72 12.63
CA ASP A 8 -3.25 5.30 12.77
C ASP A 8 -3.90 5.51 11.39
N ASP A 9 -3.18 6.08 10.40
CA ASP A 9 -3.68 6.20 9.01
C ASP A 9 -3.98 4.84 8.37
N PHE A 10 -3.17 3.81 8.65
CA PHE A 10 -3.44 2.45 8.17
C PHE A 10 -4.69 1.86 8.82
N ASP A 11 -4.83 2.01 10.14
CA ASP A 11 -5.93 1.47 10.92
C ASP A 11 -7.25 2.14 10.54
N GLU A 12 -7.25 3.46 10.35
CA GLU A 12 -8.40 4.22 9.85
C GLU A 12 -8.82 3.77 8.45
N ARG A 13 -7.89 3.70 7.49
CA ARG A 13 -8.19 3.22 6.13
C ARG A 13 -8.66 1.77 6.11
N ALA A 14 -8.03 0.91 6.89
CA ALA A 14 -8.41 -0.50 7.00
C ALA A 14 -9.82 -0.64 7.58
N LYS A 15 -10.16 0.19 8.58
CA LYS A 15 -11.50 0.27 9.15
C LYS A 15 -12.52 0.75 8.11
N ASP A 16 -12.24 1.81 7.37
CA ASP A 16 -13.14 2.32 6.32
C ASP A 16 -13.46 1.25 5.26
N VAL A 17 -12.44 0.51 4.81
CA VAL A 17 -12.62 -0.59 3.86
C VAL A 17 -13.43 -1.73 4.48
N SER A 18 -13.14 -2.09 5.74
CA SER A 18 -13.86 -3.16 6.45
C SER A 18 -15.33 -2.81 6.67
N ASP A 19 -15.61 -1.58 7.11
CA ASP A 19 -16.97 -1.08 7.35
C ASP A 19 -17.80 -1.11 6.06
N TYR A 20 -17.22 -0.69 4.93
CA TYR A 20 -17.87 -0.78 3.62
C TYR A 20 -18.21 -2.23 3.23
N LEU A 21 -17.26 -3.15 3.40
CA LEU A 21 -17.43 -4.55 2.98
C LEU A 21 -18.39 -5.32 3.89
N CYS A 22 -18.34 -5.07 5.20
CA CYS A 22 -19.31 -5.60 6.17
C CYS A 22 -20.71 -5.08 5.86
N PHE A 23 -20.88 -3.77 5.64
CA PHE A 23 -22.16 -3.21 5.23
C PHE A 23 -22.71 -3.88 3.95
N LEU A 24 -21.84 -4.09 2.96
CA LEU A 24 -22.24 -4.75 1.71
C LEU A 24 -22.63 -6.22 1.93
N ARG A 25 -21.93 -6.95 2.79
CA ARG A 25 -22.28 -8.31 3.18
C ARG A 25 -23.64 -8.35 3.85
N ASP A 26 -23.86 -7.51 4.85
CA ASP A 26 -25.11 -7.47 5.62
C ASP A 26 -26.30 -7.09 4.71
N LEU A 27 -26.05 -6.24 3.70
CA LEU A 27 -27.02 -5.90 2.66
C LEU A 27 -27.32 -7.08 1.71
N GLU A 28 -26.30 -7.81 1.26
CA GLU A 28 -26.44 -9.00 0.39
C GLU A 28 -27.18 -10.14 1.12
N GLN A 29 -26.91 -10.32 2.41
CA GLN A 29 -27.54 -11.35 3.27
C GLN A 29 -28.95 -10.97 3.74
N GLY A 30 -29.36 -9.70 3.55
CA GLY A 30 -30.67 -9.21 3.96
C GLY A 30 -30.79 -8.92 5.46
N GLU A 31 -29.66 -8.78 6.16
CA GLU A 31 -29.61 -8.30 7.54
C GLU A 31 -29.91 -6.79 7.60
N ILE A 32 -29.61 -6.06 6.51
CA ILE A 32 -30.00 -4.66 6.31
C ILE A 32 -31.20 -4.58 5.36
N LEU A 33 -32.24 -3.86 5.78
CA LEU A 33 -33.45 -3.62 4.99
C LEU A 33 -33.41 -2.23 4.35
N LEU A 34 -33.62 -2.16 3.03
CA LEU A 34 -33.79 -0.89 2.32
C LEU A 34 -35.27 -0.50 2.30
N SER A 35 -35.57 0.78 2.54
CA SER A 35 -36.92 1.32 2.44
C SER A 35 -36.97 2.41 1.38
N LYS A 36 -37.90 2.27 0.43
CA LYS A 36 -38.22 3.29 -0.58
C LYS A 36 -39.72 3.55 -0.55
N ASP A 37 -40.09 4.80 -0.30
CA ASP A 37 -41.50 5.23 -0.19
C ASP A 37 -42.33 4.42 0.84
N GLY A 38 -41.68 3.97 1.92
CA GLY A 38 -42.30 3.17 2.98
C GLY A 38 -42.43 1.67 2.67
N ALA A 39 -42.02 1.23 1.47
CA ALA A 39 -41.94 -0.17 1.11
C ALA A 39 -40.53 -0.72 1.33
N ILE A 40 -40.43 -1.86 1.99
CA ILE A 40 -39.18 -2.60 2.13
C ILE A 40 -38.86 -3.27 0.79
N SER A 41 -37.66 -3.03 0.27
CA SER A 41 -37.17 -3.63 -0.97
C SER A 41 -35.79 -4.25 -0.77
N LYS A 42 -35.46 -5.26 -1.57
CA LYS A 42 -34.08 -5.75 -1.68
C LYS A 42 -33.24 -4.79 -2.52
N ILE A 43 -31.92 -4.87 -2.39
CA ILE A 43 -31.00 -4.18 -3.29
C ILE A 43 -31.23 -4.65 -4.73
N ASP A 44 -31.11 -3.73 -5.68
CA ASP A 44 -31.09 -4.05 -7.10
C ASP A 44 -29.89 -4.96 -7.42
N PRO A 45 -30.09 -6.13 -8.06
CA PRO A 45 -29.00 -7.09 -8.31
C PRO A 45 -27.86 -6.54 -9.18
N GLU A 46 -28.13 -5.57 -10.04
CA GLU A 46 -27.11 -4.96 -10.90
C GLU A 46 -26.28 -3.92 -10.14
N LEU A 47 -26.92 -3.20 -9.19
CA LEU A 47 -26.23 -2.35 -8.24
C LEU A 47 -25.37 -3.17 -7.27
N ASP A 48 -25.87 -4.29 -6.75
CA ASP A 48 -25.12 -5.20 -5.87
C ASP A 48 -23.77 -5.63 -6.47
N LYS A 49 -23.79 -6.11 -7.73
CA LYS A 49 -22.57 -6.43 -8.47
C LYS A 49 -21.63 -5.22 -8.54
N SER A 50 -22.18 -4.04 -8.83
CA SER A 50 -21.37 -2.84 -8.96
C SER A 50 -20.71 -2.43 -7.63
N LEU A 51 -21.42 -2.55 -6.51
CA LEU A 51 -20.88 -2.30 -5.17
C LEU A 51 -19.77 -3.29 -4.80
N LYS A 52 -19.91 -4.57 -5.15
CA LYS A 52 -18.87 -5.58 -4.96
C LYS A 52 -17.61 -5.27 -5.74
N ALA A 53 -17.74 -4.86 -7.01
CA ALA A 53 -16.59 -4.45 -7.81
C ALA A 53 -15.87 -3.22 -7.23
N THR A 54 -16.60 -2.25 -6.68
CA THR A 54 -16.01 -1.10 -5.95
C THR A 54 -15.17 -1.55 -4.75
N GLY A 55 -15.53 -2.65 -4.09
CA GLY A 55 -14.73 -3.25 -3.01
C GLY A 55 -13.28 -3.54 -3.42
N PHE A 56 -13.04 -4.00 -4.65
CA PHE A 56 -11.68 -4.21 -5.16
C PHE A 56 -10.89 -2.92 -5.33
N LEU A 57 -11.55 -1.81 -5.69
CA LEU A 57 -10.89 -0.50 -5.79
C LEU A 57 -10.46 0.00 -4.41
N LEU A 58 -11.35 -0.14 -3.41
CA LEU A 58 -11.06 0.22 -2.02
C LEU A 58 -9.91 -0.61 -1.44
N LEU A 59 -9.95 -1.93 -1.63
CA LEU A 59 -8.87 -2.84 -1.22
C LEU A 59 -7.54 -2.49 -1.89
N TYR A 60 -7.56 -2.22 -3.19
CA TYR A 60 -6.34 -1.86 -3.90
C TYR A 60 -5.78 -0.51 -3.42
N ASN A 61 -6.64 0.48 -3.18
CA ASN A 61 -6.23 1.77 -2.62
C ASN A 61 -5.58 1.61 -1.25
N LEU A 62 -6.14 0.76 -0.37
CA LEU A 62 -5.54 0.42 0.91
C LEU A 62 -4.14 -0.18 0.72
N VAL A 63 -3.99 -1.19 -0.14
CA VAL A 63 -2.68 -1.83 -0.42
C VAL A 63 -1.66 -0.82 -0.92
N GLU A 64 -2.01 -0.03 -1.93
CA GLU A 64 -1.09 0.92 -2.55
C GLU A 64 -0.71 2.07 -1.61
N SER A 65 -1.68 2.67 -0.94
CA SER A 65 -1.42 3.76 0.03
C SER A 65 -0.54 3.30 1.18
N THR A 66 -0.83 2.12 1.75
CA THR A 66 -0.06 1.51 2.83
C THR A 66 1.40 1.32 2.42
N MET A 67 1.65 0.69 1.28
CA MET A 67 3.02 0.43 0.83
C MET A 67 3.78 1.70 0.47
N ARG A 68 3.14 2.70 -0.15
CA ARG A 68 3.76 3.99 -0.44
C ARG A 68 4.15 4.73 0.84
N ASN A 69 3.25 4.77 1.82
CA ASN A 69 3.49 5.40 3.12
C ASN A 69 4.63 4.71 3.86
N ALA A 70 4.62 3.38 3.91
CA ALA A 70 5.65 2.62 4.61
C ALA A 70 7.06 2.87 4.05
N ILE A 71 7.21 2.95 2.73
CA ILE A 71 8.51 3.26 2.11
C ILE A 71 8.91 4.71 2.32
N GLN A 72 7.97 5.67 2.23
CA GLN A 72 8.23 7.08 2.59
C GLN A 72 8.77 7.18 4.03
N SER A 73 8.16 6.48 4.98
CA SER A 73 8.61 6.50 6.38
C SER A 73 10.04 6.00 6.58
N ILE A 74 10.56 5.14 5.70
CA ILE A 74 11.98 4.73 5.74
C ILE A 74 12.89 5.92 5.46
N PHE A 75 12.60 6.71 4.42
CA PHE A 75 13.37 7.91 4.09
C PHE A 75 13.21 8.98 5.17
N ASP A 76 11.98 9.20 5.65
CA ASP A 76 11.70 10.20 6.68
C ASP A 76 12.45 9.91 7.97
N GLU A 77 12.50 8.64 8.39
CA GLU A 77 13.23 8.26 9.60
C GLU A 77 14.75 8.42 9.45
N MET A 78 15.32 8.06 8.29
CA MET A 78 16.75 8.29 8.02
C MET A 78 17.10 9.79 8.06
N SER A 79 16.26 10.63 7.46
CA SER A 79 16.44 12.08 7.46
C SER A 79 16.25 12.70 8.84
N LYS A 80 15.21 12.29 9.56
CA LYS A 80 14.91 12.76 10.93
C LYS A 80 16.03 12.44 11.91
N LYS A 81 16.68 11.28 11.77
CA LYS A 81 17.86 10.90 12.55
C LYS A 81 19.15 11.58 12.09
N GLY A 82 19.15 12.25 10.94
CA GLY A 82 20.35 12.84 10.35
C GLY A 82 21.39 11.80 9.96
N VAL A 83 20.95 10.63 9.48
CA VAL A 83 21.84 9.54 9.06
C VAL A 83 22.74 10.04 7.92
N SER A 84 24.05 9.82 8.02
CA SER A 84 24.95 10.14 6.92
C SER A 84 24.82 9.11 5.80
N PHE A 85 24.83 9.58 4.54
CA PHE A 85 24.87 8.71 3.36
C PHE A 85 25.99 7.66 3.46
N ASP A 86 27.14 8.02 4.02
CA ASP A 86 28.31 7.14 4.12
C ASP A 86 28.09 5.96 5.07
N GLN A 87 27.17 6.06 6.04
CA GLN A 87 26.86 5.00 7.00
C GLN A 87 25.85 3.98 6.47
N LEU A 88 25.24 4.24 5.31
CA LEU A 88 24.21 3.37 4.75
C LEU A 88 24.82 2.13 4.10
N LYS A 89 24.07 1.02 4.13
CA LYS A 89 24.37 -0.17 3.32
C LYS A 89 24.44 0.18 1.84
N ILE A 90 25.27 -0.56 1.11
CA ILE A 90 25.50 -0.32 -0.32
C ILE A 90 24.21 -0.41 -1.16
N GLU A 91 23.26 -1.26 -0.76
CA GLU A 91 21.95 -1.37 -1.38
C GLU A 91 21.17 -0.06 -1.27
N ILE A 92 21.10 0.53 -0.07
CA ILE A 92 20.38 1.78 0.18
C ILE A 92 21.07 2.96 -0.50
N LYS A 93 22.41 3.02 -0.45
CA LYS A 93 23.20 4.01 -1.20
C LYS A 93 22.84 3.99 -2.68
N ARG A 94 22.73 2.80 -3.27
CA ARG A 94 22.37 2.64 -4.69
C ARG A 94 20.96 3.15 -4.98
N ILE A 95 19.99 2.93 -4.09
CA ILE A 95 18.62 3.45 -4.24
C ILE A 95 18.62 4.97 -4.24
N ILE A 96 19.28 5.58 -3.25
CA ILE A 96 19.37 7.04 -3.13
C ILE A 96 20.03 7.65 -4.37
N LEU A 97 21.16 7.10 -4.82
CA LEU A 97 21.84 7.61 -6.01
C LEU A 97 21.02 7.43 -7.30
N GLN A 98 20.17 6.40 -7.38
CA GLN A 98 19.22 6.25 -8.49
C GLN A 98 18.15 7.34 -8.45
N ASN A 99 17.62 7.67 -7.27
CA ASN A 99 16.64 8.73 -7.08
C ASN A 99 17.25 10.11 -7.43
N VAL A 100 18.45 10.41 -6.94
CA VAL A 100 19.20 11.62 -7.28
C VAL A 100 19.43 11.72 -8.78
N LYS A 101 19.93 10.63 -9.40
CA LYS A 101 20.15 10.60 -10.85
C LYS A 101 18.87 10.93 -11.61
N LYS A 102 17.74 10.34 -11.22
CA LYS A 102 16.45 10.60 -11.85
C LYS A 102 16.06 12.08 -11.71
N ASN A 103 16.12 12.63 -10.50
CA ASN A 103 15.75 14.03 -10.27
C ASN A 103 16.62 14.99 -11.10
N VAL A 104 17.95 14.78 -11.12
CA VAL A 104 18.86 15.59 -11.95
C VAL A 104 18.53 15.48 -13.44
N GLN A 105 18.06 14.33 -13.92
CA GLN A 105 17.62 14.17 -15.30
C GLN A 105 16.32 14.92 -15.61
N GLU A 106 15.46 15.15 -14.61
CA GLU A 106 14.17 15.80 -14.76
C GLU A 106 14.24 17.32 -14.59
N CYS A 107 14.92 17.83 -13.55
CA CYS A 107 15.05 19.26 -13.30
C CYS A 107 16.33 19.89 -13.84
N GLY A 108 17.36 19.09 -14.14
CA GLY A 108 18.68 19.59 -14.55
C GLY A 108 19.60 19.91 -13.36
N VAL A 109 20.90 19.99 -13.62
CA VAL A 109 21.93 20.11 -12.56
C VAL A 109 21.83 21.44 -11.80
N ASN A 110 21.54 22.55 -12.49
CA ASN A 110 21.47 23.87 -11.83
C ASN A 110 20.32 23.91 -10.83
N ASP A 111 19.11 23.53 -11.25
CA ASP A 111 17.93 23.49 -10.41
C ASP A 111 18.10 22.50 -9.25
N PHE A 112 18.72 21.34 -9.49
CA PHE A 112 19.05 20.39 -8.43
C PHE A 112 19.96 20.99 -7.34
N VAL A 113 20.98 21.76 -7.74
CA VAL A 113 21.88 22.43 -6.79
C VAL A 113 21.14 23.51 -6.01
N GLU A 114 20.22 24.24 -6.64
CA GLU A 114 19.39 25.24 -5.97
C GLU A 114 18.39 24.62 -4.98
N GLN A 115 17.97 23.38 -5.17
CA GLN A 115 17.07 22.64 -4.27
C GLN A 115 17.77 22.09 -3.00
N ILE A 116 19.11 22.11 -2.95
CA ILE A 116 19.89 21.49 -1.86
C ILE A 116 20.54 22.57 -1.02
N GLU A 117 20.21 22.61 0.27
CA GLU A 117 20.86 23.50 1.23
C GLU A 117 22.11 22.86 1.82
N ASN A 118 22.03 21.56 2.12
CA ASN A 118 23.13 20.78 2.68
C ASN A 118 23.14 19.38 2.08
N ILE A 119 24.01 19.15 1.09
CA ILE A 119 24.11 17.86 0.39
C ILE A 119 24.34 16.66 1.33
N VAL A 120 25.01 16.84 2.47
CA VAL A 120 25.25 15.75 3.42
C VAL A 120 23.95 15.28 4.07
N LYS A 121 23.00 16.20 4.29
CA LYS A 121 21.71 15.91 4.93
C LYS A 121 20.62 15.61 3.90
N ASP A 122 20.59 16.37 2.82
CA ASP A 122 19.45 16.42 1.91
C ASP A 122 19.47 15.28 0.90
N ILE A 123 20.66 14.73 0.59
CA ILE A 123 20.84 13.72 -0.47
C ILE A 123 19.94 12.49 -0.29
N ILE A 124 19.64 12.10 0.95
CA ILE A 124 18.77 10.96 1.26
C ILE A 124 17.34 11.18 0.71
N GLN A 125 16.82 12.41 0.85
CA GLN A 125 15.49 12.80 0.36
C GLN A 125 15.54 13.31 -1.08
N SER A 126 16.71 13.75 -1.54
CA SER A 126 16.88 14.31 -2.88
C SER A 126 16.43 13.33 -3.96
N GLY A 127 15.38 13.70 -4.67
CA GLY A 127 14.81 12.91 -5.75
C GLY A 127 14.00 11.70 -5.31
N PHE A 128 13.78 11.49 -4.01
CA PHE A 128 12.77 10.55 -3.56
C PHE A 128 11.40 11.14 -3.85
N ASN A 129 10.62 10.44 -4.66
CA ASN A 129 9.25 10.79 -4.96
C ASN A 129 8.36 9.58 -4.70
N ARG A 130 7.44 9.75 -3.74
CA ARG A 130 6.47 8.71 -3.36
C ARG A 130 5.57 8.30 -4.52
N ASP A 131 5.28 9.20 -5.47
CA ASP A 131 4.40 8.91 -6.60
C ASP A 131 5.04 7.97 -7.62
N ASP A 132 6.37 7.96 -7.69
CA ASP A 132 7.13 7.03 -8.52
C ASP A 132 7.20 5.62 -7.94
N LEU A 133 6.86 5.46 -6.66
CA LEU A 133 6.83 4.14 -6.03
C LEU A 133 5.67 3.34 -6.57
N PHE A 134 5.93 2.17 -7.13
CA PHE A 134 4.91 1.26 -7.65
C PHE A 134 4.08 1.91 -8.78
N SER A 135 4.31 1.53 -10.03
CA SER A 135 3.60 2.07 -11.20
C SER A 135 2.14 1.56 -11.31
N GLY A 136 1.36 1.71 -10.25
CA GLY A 136 -0.03 1.27 -10.16
C GLY A 136 -0.21 -0.25 -10.23
N ASN A 137 0.78 -1.03 -9.79
CA ASN A 137 0.79 -2.49 -9.92
C ASN A 137 1.26 -3.22 -8.66
N VAL A 138 0.84 -2.77 -7.48
CA VAL A 138 1.23 -3.38 -6.20
C VAL A 138 0.57 -4.74 -6.05
N ASP A 139 1.39 -5.78 -5.88
CA ASP A 139 0.97 -7.11 -5.44
C ASP A 139 2.01 -7.72 -4.48
N ALA A 140 1.77 -8.93 -3.97
CA ALA A 140 2.70 -9.59 -3.04
C ALA A 140 4.09 -9.86 -3.64
N LYS A 141 4.19 -10.08 -4.96
CA LYS A 141 5.50 -10.24 -5.62
C LYS A 141 6.25 -8.92 -5.58
N GLU A 142 5.58 -7.83 -5.90
CA GLU A 142 6.20 -6.51 -5.89
C GLU A 142 6.60 -6.06 -4.49
N ILE A 143 5.77 -6.34 -3.48
CA ILE A 143 6.13 -6.09 -2.07
C ILE A 143 7.38 -6.87 -1.68
N LYS A 144 7.52 -8.14 -2.08
CA LYS A 144 8.74 -8.93 -1.82
C LYS A 144 9.97 -8.40 -2.57
N ASN A 145 9.80 -7.92 -3.79
CA ASN A 145 10.88 -7.29 -4.55
C ASN A 145 11.39 -6.04 -3.83
N ILE A 146 10.47 -5.20 -3.34
CA ILE A 146 10.78 -4.01 -2.56
C ILE A 146 11.41 -4.38 -1.21
N ALA A 147 10.87 -5.37 -0.50
CA ALA A 147 11.45 -5.88 0.74
C ALA A 147 12.91 -6.30 0.53
N LYS A 148 13.20 -7.05 -0.53
CA LYS A 148 14.57 -7.42 -0.90
C LYS A 148 15.43 -6.22 -1.29
N LYS A 149 14.87 -5.27 -2.03
CA LYS A 149 15.57 -4.06 -2.50
C LYS A 149 16.01 -3.18 -1.32
N TYR A 150 15.12 -2.97 -0.35
CA TYR A 150 15.36 -2.15 0.83
C TYR A 150 15.95 -2.94 2.01
N GLY A 151 15.90 -4.27 2.00
CA GLY A 151 16.53 -5.11 3.01
C GLY A 151 15.67 -5.42 4.24
N PHE A 152 14.37 -5.14 4.23
CA PHE A 152 13.45 -5.53 5.31
C PHE A 152 12.82 -6.92 5.07
N SER A 153 12.31 -7.54 6.13
CA SER A 153 11.64 -8.85 6.05
C SER A 153 10.29 -8.76 5.32
N SER A 154 10.00 -9.72 4.45
CA SER A 154 8.66 -9.92 3.87
C SER A 154 7.96 -11.16 4.42
N LYS A 155 8.51 -11.78 5.47
CA LYS A 155 7.92 -12.97 6.09
C LYS A 155 6.65 -12.58 6.84
N THR A 156 5.61 -13.36 6.60
CA THR A 156 4.30 -13.22 7.23
C THR A 156 3.82 -14.59 7.66
N ASP A 157 2.81 -14.63 8.53
CA ASP A 157 2.23 -15.89 9.00
C ASP A 157 1.45 -16.61 7.89
N VAL A 158 1.22 -17.91 8.11
CA VAL A 158 0.54 -18.79 7.14
C VAL A 158 -0.89 -18.32 6.82
N ALA A 159 -1.57 -17.69 7.77
CA ALA A 159 -2.96 -17.25 7.60
C ALA A 159 -3.08 -16.06 6.64
N THR A 160 -2.02 -15.26 6.47
CA THR A 160 -1.96 -14.22 5.43
C THR A 160 -1.87 -14.79 4.00
N ARG A 161 -1.61 -16.10 3.87
CA ARG A 161 -1.36 -16.78 2.59
C ARG A 161 -0.30 -16.08 1.74
N ASP A 162 0.66 -15.44 2.42
CA ASP A 162 1.79 -14.76 1.78
C ASP A 162 1.34 -13.70 0.74
N GLY A 163 0.20 -13.06 1.02
CA GLY A 163 -0.38 -11.98 0.23
C GLY A 163 -0.97 -12.39 -1.12
N ILE A 164 -1.26 -13.67 -1.35
CA ILE A 164 -1.73 -14.15 -2.66
C ILE A 164 -3.00 -13.43 -3.16
N ASP A 165 -3.88 -12.99 -2.26
CA ASP A 165 -5.11 -12.27 -2.59
C ASP A 165 -4.84 -10.90 -3.28
N LEU A 166 -3.68 -10.29 -3.06
CA LEU A 166 -3.31 -9.00 -3.68
C LEU A 166 -3.26 -9.10 -5.21
N LEU A 167 -2.91 -10.27 -5.76
CA LEU A 167 -2.88 -10.47 -7.21
C LEU A 167 -4.28 -10.35 -7.82
N SER A 168 -5.29 -10.96 -7.19
CA SER A 168 -6.68 -10.82 -7.63
C SER A 168 -7.21 -9.40 -7.49
N ILE A 169 -6.89 -8.71 -6.38
CA ILE A 169 -7.29 -7.33 -6.15
C ILE A 169 -6.71 -6.41 -7.24
N LYS A 170 -5.39 -6.52 -7.49
CA LYS A 170 -4.71 -5.76 -8.56
C LYS A 170 -5.33 -6.04 -9.92
N LYS A 171 -5.57 -7.30 -10.26
CA LYS A 171 -6.15 -7.68 -11.54
C LYS A 171 -7.53 -7.04 -11.74
N ASN A 172 -8.44 -7.21 -10.79
CA ASN A 172 -9.78 -6.63 -10.87
C ASN A 172 -9.74 -5.10 -10.93
N ARG A 173 -8.88 -4.44 -10.13
CA ARG A 173 -8.69 -2.99 -10.20
C ARG A 173 -8.19 -2.55 -11.58
N ASN A 174 -7.22 -3.25 -12.17
CA ASN A 174 -6.69 -2.92 -13.50
C ASN A 174 -7.74 -3.13 -14.59
N ASP A 175 -8.49 -4.24 -14.53
CA ASP A 175 -9.56 -4.52 -15.49
C ASP A 175 -10.64 -3.42 -15.46
N LEU A 176 -11.00 -2.93 -14.27
CA LEU A 176 -11.92 -1.80 -14.08
C LEU A 176 -11.32 -0.47 -14.57
N ALA A 177 -10.09 -0.15 -14.16
CA ALA A 177 -9.46 1.14 -14.46
C ALA A 177 -9.15 1.33 -15.96
N HIS A 178 -8.86 0.23 -16.67
CA HIS A 178 -8.63 0.25 -18.12
C HIS A 178 -9.90 0.02 -18.94
N GLY A 179 -11.06 -0.18 -18.30
CA GLY A 179 -12.32 -0.43 -18.98
C GLY A 179 -12.37 -1.78 -19.72
N VAL A 180 -11.51 -2.74 -19.35
CA VAL A 180 -11.49 -4.10 -19.91
C VAL A 180 -12.72 -4.88 -19.46
N MET A 181 -13.13 -4.69 -18.21
CA MET A 181 -14.36 -5.24 -17.65
C MET A 181 -15.18 -4.14 -17.01
N SER A 182 -16.50 -4.24 -17.12
CA SER A 182 -17.44 -3.41 -16.37
C SER A 182 -17.50 -3.84 -14.90
N PHE A 183 -17.99 -2.94 -14.04
CA PHE A 183 -18.24 -3.23 -12.63
C PHE A 183 -19.16 -4.44 -12.44
N LYS A 184 -20.15 -4.61 -13.31
CA LYS A 184 -21.09 -5.74 -13.26
C LYS A 184 -20.39 -7.07 -13.54
N GLU A 185 -19.51 -7.11 -14.54
CA GLU A 185 -18.76 -8.30 -14.93
C GLU A 185 -17.73 -8.72 -13.88
N VAL A 186 -17.11 -7.76 -13.18
CA VAL A 186 -16.21 -8.06 -12.06
C VAL A 186 -17.00 -8.53 -10.85
N GLY A 187 -18.05 -7.79 -10.48
CA GLY A 187 -18.82 -8.03 -9.26
C GLY A 187 -19.65 -9.30 -9.25
N GLN A 188 -20.09 -9.80 -10.42
CA GLN A 188 -20.84 -11.05 -10.50
C GLN A 188 -20.02 -12.29 -10.13
N ASN A 189 -18.68 -12.20 -10.16
CA ASN A 189 -17.77 -13.32 -9.90
C ASN A 189 -17.31 -13.41 -8.44
N THR A 190 -17.91 -12.63 -7.53
CA THR A 190 -17.62 -12.67 -6.09
C THR A 190 -18.88 -12.45 -5.27
N SER A 191 -18.91 -12.99 -4.05
CA SER A 191 -19.86 -12.59 -3.00
C SER A 191 -19.27 -11.46 -2.16
N ALA A 192 -20.12 -10.77 -1.40
CA ALA A 192 -19.69 -9.78 -0.42
C ALA A 192 -18.95 -10.45 0.75
N GLU A 193 -19.39 -11.63 1.19
CA GLU A 193 -18.68 -12.46 2.19
C GLU A 193 -17.22 -12.72 1.77
N ASN A 194 -17.01 -13.16 0.52
CA ASN A 194 -15.66 -13.42 0.03
C ASN A 194 -14.78 -12.16 0.02
N LEU A 195 -15.36 -10.97 -0.23
CA LEU A 195 -14.62 -9.72 -0.14
C LEU A 195 -14.21 -9.38 1.30
N VAL A 196 -15.08 -9.66 2.28
CA VAL A 196 -14.75 -9.53 3.72
C VAL A 196 -13.60 -10.47 4.09
N GLU A 197 -13.68 -11.75 3.72
CA GLU A 197 -12.59 -12.69 4.02
C GLU A 197 -11.27 -12.30 3.34
N ILE A 198 -11.33 -11.79 2.10
CA ILE A 198 -10.16 -11.24 1.40
C ILE A 198 -9.61 -10.03 2.15
N SER A 199 -10.47 -9.10 2.60
CA SER A 199 -10.04 -7.89 3.28
C SER A 199 -9.34 -8.20 4.59
N GLU A 200 -9.85 -9.13 5.38
CA GLU A 200 -9.24 -9.57 6.64
C GLU A 200 -7.83 -10.13 6.41
N ARG A 201 -7.66 -11.01 5.42
CA ARG A 201 -6.36 -11.58 5.07
C ARG A 201 -5.38 -10.51 4.57
N VAL A 202 -5.85 -9.57 3.75
CA VAL A 202 -5.05 -8.47 3.20
C VAL A 202 -4.62 -7.49 4.29
N ILE A 203 -5.54 -7.07 5.16
CA ILE A 203 -5.24 -6.18 6.29
C ILE A 203 -4.22 -6.84 7.22
N LYS A 204 -4.40 -8.14 7.51
CA LYS A 204 -3.45 -8.90 8.33
C LYS A 204 -2.07 -8.99 7.67
N TYR A 205 -2.02 -9.26 6.37
CA TYR A 205 -0.78 -9.28 5.59
C TYR A 205 -0.06 -7.92 5.64
N LEU A 206 -0.76 -6.83 5.31
CA LEU A 206 -0.22 -5.48 5.31
C LEU A 206 0.30 -5.09 6.69
N ARG A 207 -0.45 -5.39 7.76
CA ARG A 207 -0.02 -5.11 9.13
C ARG A 207 1.31 -5.78 9.46
N GLN A 208 1.49 -7.06 9.08
CA GLN A 208 2.76 -7.76 9.33
C GLN A 208 3.91 -7.23 8.47
N ILE A 209 3.64 -6.76 7.25
CA ILE A 209 4.66 -6.04 6.46
C ILE A 209 5.06 -4.73 7.14
N LEU A 210 4.10 -3.96 7.67
CA LEU A 210 4.39 -2.75 8.45
C LEU A 210 5.21 -3.09 9.71
N GLU A 211 4.85 -4.14 10.44
CA GLU A 211 5.62 -4.61 11.60
C GLU A 211 7.06 -4.99 11.24
N ASN A 212 7.27 -5.67 10.10
CA ASN A 212 8.61 -5.97 9.61
C ASN A 212 9.43 -4.71 9.27
N ILE A 213 8.79 -3.69 8.69
CA ILE A 213 9.45 -2.40 8.39
C ILE A 213 9.73 -1.63 9.68
N ASP A 214 8.82 -1.64 10.65
CA ASP A 214 9.02 -1.03 11.97
C ASP A 214 10.22 -1.66 12.68
N GLU A 215 10.31 -2.99 12.70
CA GLU A 215 11.44 -3.72 13.26
C GLU A 215 12.76 -3.36 12.57
N TYR A 216 12.76 -3.31 11.24
CA TYR A 216 13.89 -2.87 10.41
C TYR A 216 14.36 -1.45 10.78
N LEU A 217 13.43 -0.51 10.98
CA LEU A 217 13.74 0.87 11.37
C LEU A 217 14.23 0.98 12.82
N VAL A 218 13.64 0.22 13.74
CA VAL A 218 14.02 0.19 15.16
C VAL A 218 15.45 -0.34 15.31
N LYS A 219 15.78 -1.41 14.58
CA LYS A 219 17.12 -2.01 14.56
C LYS A 219 18.11 -1.27 13.66
N GLN A 220 17.65 -0.27 12.89
CA GLN A 220 18.46 0.50 11.95
C GLN A 220 19.19 -0.39 10.94
N GLU A 221 18.53 -1.43 10.46
CA GLU A 221 19.11 -2.42 9.55
C GLU A 221 19.46 -1.83 8.16
N TYR A 222 19.12 -0.56 7.89
CA TYR A 222 19.60 0.22 6.75
C TYR A 222 21.07 0.64 6.86
N LEU A 223 21.66 0.61 8.06
CA LEU A 223 23.05 0.99 8.30
C LEU A 223 24.01 -0.16 7.99
N ASP A 224 25.18 0.18 7.44
CA ASP A 224 26.27 -0.76 7.34
C ASP A 224 26.77 -1.10 8.74
N SER A 225 26.94 -2.38 9.01
CA SER A 225 27.48 -2.84 10.30
C SER A 225 28.99 -2.77 10.17
N GLU A 226 29.61 -1.71 10.72
CA GLU A 226 31.08 -1.68 10.87
C GLU A 226 31.58 -2.87 11.70
#